data_AF-A0A9P1H726-F1
#
_entry.id   AF-A0A9P1H726-F1
#
_cell.length_a   1.000
_cell.length_b   1.000
_cell.length_c   1.000
_cell.angle_alpha   90.00
_cell.angle_beta   90.00
_cell.angle_gamma   90.00
#
_symmetry.space_group_name_H-M   'P 1'
#
loop_
_entity.id
_entity.type
_entity.pdbx_description
1 polymer ?
#
loop_
_entity_poly.entity_id
_entity_poly.type
_entity_poly.pdbx_seq_one_letter_code
_entity_poly.pdbx_strand_id
1 'polypeptide(L)'
;MSGREHLKRRRHEPPHAGAEQKRVCTSRPSPPDTGPPSRALLNLYYQRVTTLREYLLSRLPATSRARKKKISRLGTTTAVLSERETRVYHLLDTTLVGLSDKPYDQSEDRWREWVTYSQKHDGSHVSLTGDPAFSQSEIVDFTIWLLFSRSNKANGRPRHILCDGFRKTTGLNTGRQTGRAGERPSIPGLLSVFPNHHVEALKRPPWPHLLALLGQAGERIMIDLLVDCAIFQSVNAGLNNMWQLSGTPLSELDPLHLDAAPPLAQASGSCPPSVLR
;
A
#
# COMPACT_ATOMS: atom_id res chain seq x y z
N MET A 1 -14.44 61.50 49.93
CA MET A 1 -14.02 61.18 51.31
C MET A 1 -13.30 59.83 51.26
N SER A 2 -12.08 59.79 51.80
CA SER A 2 -11.34 58.65 52.38
C SER A 2 -11.44 57.28 51.68
N GLY A 3 -10.39 56.63 51.16
CA GLY A 3 -8.98 56.65 51.55
C GLY A 3 -8.58 55.30 52.17
N ARG A 4 -7.47 54.73 51.64
CA ARG A 4 -6.46 53.85 52.27
C ARG A 4 -6.24 52.45 51.65
N GLU A 5 -5.09 52.40 50.98
CA GLU A 5 -4.18 51.28 50.74
C GLU A 5 -3.70 50.60 52.05
N HIS A 6 -3.18 49.37 51.96
CA HIS A 6 -1.94 48.85 52.59
C HIS A 6 -1.67 47.43 52.02
N LEU A 7 -0.64 47.19 51.19
CA LEU A 7 0.80 47.01 51.44
C LEU A 7 1.22 45.66 52.06
N LYS A 8 1.69 44.76 51.17
CA LYS A 8 2.99 44.03 51.18
C LYS A 8 3.53 43.51 52.53
N ARG A 9 3.80 42.19 52.63
CA ARG A 9 4.95 41.66 53.38
C ARG A 9 5.40 40.26 52.89
N ARG A 10 6.57 40.25 52.24
CA ARG A 10 7.51 39.12 52.09
C ARG A 10 8.15 38.79 53.44
N ARG A 11 8.54 37.52 53.65
CA ARG A 11 9.75 37.02 54.36
C ARG A 11 9.61 35.49 54.49
N HIS A 12 10.63 34.63 54.57
CA HIS A 12 12.05 34.59 54.23
C HIS A 12 12.45 33.16 54.65
N GLU A 13 13.14 32.40 53.80
CA GLU A 13 13.92 31.18 54.14
C GLU A 13 15.10 31.55 55.10
N PRO A 14 15.99 30.67 55.65
CA PRO A 14 16.36 29.25 55.36
C PRO A 14 16.75 28.46 56.66
N PRO A 15 17.78 27.58 56.75
CA PRO A 15 18.28 26.45 55.92
C PRO A 15 18.39 25.10 56.72
N HIS A 16 18.62 23.97 56.04
CA HIS A 16 19.87 23.16 56.10
C HIS A 16 19.68 21.65 55.80
N ALA A 17 20.59 21.16 54.94
CA ALA A 17 21.27 19.86 54.96
C ALA A 17 20.52 18.55 54.63
N GLY A 18 20.83 18.03 53.43
CA GLY A 18 21.61 16.78 53.35
C GLY A 18 20.85 15.51 52.95
N ALA A 19 20.93 15.14 51.67
CA ALA A 19 21.44 13.84 51.20
C ALA A 19 21.20 13.70 49.69
N GLU A 20 22.27 13.84 48.93
CA GLU A 20 22.34 13.41 47.54
C GLU A 20 22.33 11.88 47.47
N GLN A 21 21.34 11.31 46.78
CA GLN A 21 21.46 9.97 46.21
C GLN A 21 21.24 10.06 44.71
N LYS A 22 22.40 10.14 44.03
CA LYS A 22 22.63 10.08 42.59
C LYS A 22 22.04 8.77 42.05
N ARG A 23 20.77 8.76 41.68
CA ARG A 23 20.21 7.68 40.86
C ARG A 23 20.82 7.78 39.48
N VAL A 24 21.82 6.93 39.27
CA VAL A 24 22.45 6.66 37.99
C VAL A 24 21.36 6.43 36.97
N CYS A 25 21.27 7.35 36.03
CA CYS A 25 20.43 7.28 34.85
C CYS A 25 21.04 6.18 33.97
N THR A 26 20.59 4.94 34.15
CA THR A 26 20.82 3.90 33.15
C THR A 26 19.95 4.26 31.95
N SER A 27 20.58 4.91 30.98
CA SER A 27 20.03 5.12 29.65
C SER A 27 19.58 3.78 29.09
N ARG A 28 18.29 3.51 29.18
CA ARG A 28 17.65 2.43 28.44
C ARG A 28 17.94 2.70 26.96
N PRO A 29 18.50 1.77 26.18
CA PRO A 29 18.55 1.95 24.74
C PRO A 29 17.10 2.15 24.28
N SER A 30 16.84 3.30 23.68
CA SER A 30 15.58 3.56 23.00
C SER A 30 15.33 2.39 22.05
N PRO A 31 14.13 1.78 22.06
CA PRO A 31 13.80 0.77 21.07
C PRO A 31 14.09 1.35 19.67
N PRO A 32 14.52 0.53 18.70
CA PRO A 32 14.64 0.99 17.32
C PRO A 32 13.32 1.66 16.98
N ASP A 33 13.37 2.81 16.32
CA ASP A 33 12.23 3.64 15.94
C ASP A 33 11.27 2.81 15.08
N THR A 34 10.47 1.98 15.73
CA THR A 34 9.45 1.16 15.13
C THR A 34 8.40 2.17 14.76
N GLY A 35 8.32 2.49 13.48
CA GLY A 35 7.25 3.32 12.93
C GLY A 35 5.86 2.79 13.35
N PRO A 36 4.78 3.44 12.89
CA PRO A 36 3.41 3.11 13.31
C PRO A 36 3.19 1.58 13.35
N PRO A 37 2.48 1.04 14.35
CA PRO A 37 2.38 -0.41 14.59
C PRO A 37 1.96 -1.20 13.33
N SER A 38 1.14 -0.58 12.47
CA SER A 38 0.75 -1.12 11.17
C SER A 38 1.94 -1.34 10.23
N ARG A 39 2.91 -0.42 10.17
CA ARG A 39 4.14 -0.58 9.36
C ARG A 39 5.04 -1.68 9.92
N ALA A 40 5.16 -1.77 11.25
CA ALA A 40 5.92 -2.84 11.91
C ALA A 40 5.33 -4.23 11.58
N LEU A 41 4.00 -4.35 11.62
CA LEU A 41 3.30 -5.59 11.24
C LEU A 41 3.52 -5.92 9.76
N LEU A 42 3.36 -4.96 8.86
CA LEU A 42 3.53 -5.21 7.42
C LEU A 42 4.96 -5.64 7.07
N ASN A 43 5.98 -5.15 7.77
CA ASN A 43 7.37 -5.58 7.58
C ASN A 43 7.60 -7.08 7.93
N LEU A 44 6.67 -7.73 8.63
CA LEU A 44 6.72 -9.18 8.86
C LEU A 44 6.33 -9.98 7.60
N TYR A 45 5.58 -9.39 6.67
CA TYR A 45 5.03 -10.07 5.49
C TYR A 45 5.62 -9.57 4.18
N TYR A 46 6.16 -8.35 4.16
CA TYR A 46 6.74 -7.72 2.98
C TYR A 46 8.19 -7.34 3.25
N GLN A 47 9.06 -7.56 2.28
CA GLN A 47 10.48 -7.24 2.42
C GLN A 47 10.72 -5.75 2.62
N ARG A 48 9.92 -4.94 1.93
CA ARG A 48 10.00 -3.49 2.04
C ARG A 48 8.60 -2.92 2.09
N VAL A 49 8.36 -2.10 3.09
CA VAL A 49 7.14 -1.28 3.18
C VAL A 49 7.54 0.18 3.02
N THR A 50 7.01 0.84 1.99
CA THR A 50 7.27 2.26 1.69
C THR A 50 5.98 3.06 1.69
N THR A 51 6.05 4.38 1.79
CA THR A 51 4.88 5.20 1.43
C THR A 51 4.62 5.14 -0.07
N LEU A 52 3.40 5.48 -0.50
CA LEU A 52 3.10 5.61 -1.92
C LEU A 52 3.98 6.69 -2.58
N ARG A 53 4.26 7.80 -1.88
CA ARG A 53 5.19 8.83 -2.35
C ARG A 53 6.58 8.27 -2.66
N GLU A 54 7.18 7.55 -1.70
CA GLU A 54 8.50 6.94 -1.84
C GLU A 54 8.54 5.95 -3.01
N TYR A 55 7.53 5.11 -3.12
CA TYR A 55 7.38 4.16 -4.22
C TYR A 55 7.40 4.88 -5.58
N LEU A 56 6.53 5.87 -5.78
CA LEU A 56 6.41 6.57 -7.05
C LEU A 56 7.67 7.35 -7.44
N LEU A 57 8.34 7.99 -6.49
CA LEU A 57 9.60 8.70 -6.75
C LEU A 57 10.72 7.76 -7.20
N SER A 58 10.73 6.53 -6.66
CA SER A 58 11.68 5.49 -7.06
C SER A 58 11.39 4.90 -8.45
N ARG A 59 10.11 4.83 -8.85
CA ARG A 59 9.69 4.26 -10.15
C ARG A 59 9.72 5.24 -11.31
N LEU A 60 9.60 6.55 -11.03
CA LEU A 60 9.63 7.56 -12.09
C LEU A 60 11.01 7.59 -12.80
N PRO A 61 11.05 7.72 -14.14
CA PRO A 61 12.30 7.83 -14.88
C PRO A 61 13.13 9.05 -14.45
N ALA A 62 14.45 8.95 -14.59
CA ALA A 62 15.38 10.05 -14.26
C ALA A 62 15.10 11.33 -15.08
N THR A 63 14.53 11.19 -16.28
CA THR A 63 14.12 12.29 -17.17
C THR A 63 12.92 13.08 -16.63
N SER A 64 12.09 12.50 -15.75
CA SER A 64 10.88 13.14 -15.20
C SER A 64 11.15 14.07 -14.01
N ARG A 65 12.22 14.88 -14.07
CA ARG A 65 12.71 15.70 -12.94
C ARG A 65 11.66 16.66 -12.38
N ALA A 66 10.93 17.36 -13.24
CA ALA A 66 9.87 18.29 -12.82
C ALA A 66 8.74 17.58 -12.07
N ARG A 67 8.33 16.39 -12.53
CA ARG A 67 7.28 15.58 -11.88
C ARG A 67 7.74 15.00 -10.56
N LYS A 68 8.97 14.47 -10.50
CA LYS A 68 9.58 14.04 -9.23
C LYS A 68 9.58 15.19 -8.23
N LYS A 69 10.03 16.38 -8.63
CA LYS A 69 10.02 17.57 -7.78
C LYS A 69 8.60 17.95 -7.32
N LYS A 70 7.61 17.91 -8.22
CA LYS A 70 6.20 18.19 -7.89
C LYS A 70 5.67 17.18 -6.87
N ILE A 71 5.86 15.89 -7.12
CA ILE A 71 5.45 14.82 -6.21
C ILE A 71 6.19 14.90 -4.88
N SER A 72 7.48 15.23 -4.83
CA SER A 72 8.19 15.38 -3.56
C SER A 72 7.72 16.58 -2.74
N ARG A 73 7.22 17.65 -3.38
CA ARG A 73 6.83 18.91 -2.71
C ARG A 73 5.34 19.06 -2.45
N LEU A 74 4.51 18.15 -2.98
CA LEU A 74 3.07 18.21 -2.80
C LEU A 74 2.74 18.07 -1.30
N GLY A 75 2.10 19.09 -0.71
CA GLY A 75 1.80 19.14 0.73
C GLY A 75 2.85 19.79 1.63
N THR A 76 4.04 20.13 1.13
CA THR A 76 5.08 20.80 1.93
C THR A 76 5.21 22.30 1.65
N THR A 77 4.53 22.79 0.61
CA THR A 77 4.55 24.21 0.24
C THR A 77 3.43 24.93 0.97
N THR A 78 3.69 26.13 1.48
CA THR A 78 2.70 27.00 2.17
C THR A 78 1.57 27.50 1.25
N ALA A 79 1.60 27.13 -0.03
CA ALA A 79 0.58 27.50 -0.99
C ALA A 79 -0.74 26.76 -0.69
N VAL A 80 -1.87 27.44 -0.90
CA VAL A 80 -3.19 26.83 -0.81
C VAL A 80 -3.32 25.76 -1.90
N LEU A 81 -3.45 24.50 -1.49
CA LEU A 81 -3.68 23.38 -2.41
C LEU A 81 -5.14 23.36 -2.86
N SER A 82 -5.37 23.04 -4.13
CA SER A 82 -6.72 22.71 -4.60
C SER A 82 -7.25 21.47 -3.87
N GLU A 83 -8.57 21.30 -3.80
CA GLU A 83 -9.18 20.10 -3.20
C GLU A 83 -8.63 18.80 -3.82
N ARG A 84 -8.41 18.82 -5.14
CA ARG A 84 -7.81 17.73 -5.91
C ARG A 84 -6.41 17.39 -5.41
N GLU A 85 -5.56 18.40 -5.25
CA GLU A 85 -4.19 18.25 -4.78
C GLU A 85 -4.13 17.80 -3.32
N THR A 86 -5.03 18.30 -2.46
CA THR A 86 -5.15 17.87 -1.07
C THR A 86 -5.49 16.39 -0.96
N ARG A 87 -6.44 15.90 -1.78
CA ARG A 87 -6.79 14.46 -1.81
C ARG A 87 -5.61 13.59 -2.28
N VAL A 88 -4.85 14.04 -3.29
CA VAL A 88 -3.66 13.31 -3.77
C VAL A 88 -2.53 13.36 -2.74
N TYR A 89 -2.29 14.51 -2.12
CA TYR A 89 -1.34 14.68 -1.03
C TYR A 89 -1.61 13.68 0.10
N HIS A 90 -2.85 13.62 0.57
CA HIS A 90 -3.23 12.68 1.61
C HIS A 90 -3.02 11.24 1.15
N LEU A 91 -3.45 10.88 -0.07
CA LEU A 91 -3.23 9.55 -0.63
C LEU A 91 -1.73 9.16 -0.63
N LEU A 92 -0.84 10.07 -1.00
CA LEU A 92 0.60 9.81 -1.11
C LEU A 92 1.26 9.45 0.23
N ASP A 93 0.83 10.09 1.33
CA ASP A 93 1.48 9.98 2.64
C ASP A 93 0.76 9.03 3.60
N THR A 94 -0.55 8.82 3.44
CA THR A 94 -1.32 7.91 4.29
C THR A 94 -1.48 6.51 3.71
N THR A 95 -0.87 6.24 2.56
CA THR A 95 -0.91 4.93 1.91
C THR A 95 0.45 4.26 2.00
N LEU A 96 0.47 3.04 2.52
CA LEU A 96 1.63 2.17 2.54
C LEU A 96 1.57 1.19 1.37
N VAL A 97 2.73 0.89 0.81
CA VAL A 97 2.94 -0.06 -0.28
C VAL A 97 3.86 -1.16 0.24
N GLY A 98 3.35 -2.39 0.26
CA GLY A 98 4.13 -3.58 0.58
C GLY A 98 4.72 -4.19 -0.69
N LEU A 99 6.05 -4.30 -0.75
CA LEU A 99 6.78 -4.88 -1.87
C LEU A 99 7.21 -6.31 -1.53
N SER A 100 6.85 -7.25 -2.40
CA SER A 100 7.30 -8.64 -2.33
C SER A 100 8.63 -8.86 -3.07
N ASP A 101 9.35 -9.91 -2.70
CA ASP A 101 10.73 -10.20 -3.12
C ASP A 101 10.92 -10.57 -4.60
N LYS A 102 9.85 -10.67 -5.39
CA LYS A 102 9.99 -11.04 -6.80
C LYS A 102 10.28 -9.77 -7.61
N PRO A 103 11.53 -9.53 -8.07
CA PRO A 103 11.77 -8.48 -9.06
C PRO A 103 11.04 -8.91 -10.33
N TYR A 104 9.97 -8.20 -10.67
CA TYR A 104 9.16 -8.60 -11.81
C TYR A 104 9.86 -8.18 -13.11
N ASP A 105 10.57 -9.14 -13.71
CA ASP A 105 11.30 -8.96 -14.98
C ASP A 105 10.36 -8.88 -16.21
N GLN A 106 9.07 -9.13 -16.04
CA GLN A 106 8.09 -9.12 -17.15
C GLN A 106 7.46 -7.72 -17.39
N SER A 107 8.11 -6.63 -16.96
CA SER A 107 7.55 -5.28 -17.12
C SER A 107 7.31 -4.93 -18.60
N GLU A 108 8.16 -5.41 -19.51
CA GLU A 108 7.99 -5.22 -20.96
C GLU A 108 6.85 -6.08 -21.54
N ASP A 109 6.73 -7.33 -21.11
CA ASP A 109 5.64 -8.21 -21.59
C ASP A 109 4.28 -7.65 -21.16
N ARG A 110 4.16 -7.21 -19.90
CA ARG A 110 2.96 -6.51 -19.40
C ARG A 110 2.62 -5.29 -20.24
N TRP A 111 3.62 -4.50 -20.59
CA TRP A 111 3.41 -3.30 -21.38
C TRP A 111 2.90 -3.63 -22.78
N ARG A 112 3.42 -4.69 -23.41
CA ARG A 112 2.93 -5.19 -24.69
C ARG A 112 1.48 -5.70 -24.60
N GLU A 113 1.17 -6.43 -23.54
CA GLU A 113 -0.19 -6.91 -23.25
C GLU A 113 -1.15 -5.73 -23.00
N TRP A 114 -0.73 -4.70 -22.28
CA TRP A 114 -1.49 -3.46 -22.05
C TRP A 114 -1.83 -2.76 -23.36
N VAL A 115 -0.83 -2.52 -24.21
CA VAL A 115 -1.03 -1.89 -25.52
C VAL A 115 -2.02 -2.68 -26.38
N THR A 116 -1.91 -4.02 -26.34
CA THR A 116 -2.85 -4.89 -27.05
C THR A 116 -4.26 -4.85 -26.46
N TYR A 117 -4.37 -4.76 -25.14
CA TYR A 117 -5.64 -4.73 -24.41
C TYR A 117 -6.38 -3.41 -24.65
N SER A 118 -5.71 -2.27 -24.50
CA SER A 118 -6.33 -0.95 -24.65
C SER A 118 -6.80 -0.67 -26.08
N GLN A 119 -6.10 -1.21 -27.08
CA GLN A 119 -6.53 -1.15 -28.48
C GLN A 119 -7.77 -2.00 -28.78
N LYS A 120 -7.96 -3.15 -28.10
CA LYS A 120 -9.09 -4.07 -28.35
C LYS A 120 -10.41 -3.57 -27.77
N HIS A 121 -10.36 -2.74 -26.75
CA HIS A 121 -11.55 -2.08 -26.22
C HIS A 121 -12.07 -0.98 -27.17
N ASP A 122 -11.27 -0.59 -28.16
CA ASP A 122 -11.54 0.50 -29.10
C ASP A 122 -12.02 0.00 -30.47
N GLY A 123 -13.34 -0.24 -30.58
CA GLY A 123 -14.02 -0.37 -31.88
C GLY A 123 -14.66 0.93 -32.38
N SER A 124 -14.71 1.99 -31.55
CA SER A 124 -15.40 3.25 -31.90
C SER A 124 -15.14 4.43 -30.94
N HIS A 125 -14.04 4.46 -30.19
CA HIS A 125 -13.66 5.61 -29.37
C HIS A 125 -12.15 5.71 -29.26
N VAL A 126 -11.53 6.37 -30.26
CA VAL A 126 -10.12 6.78 -30.26
C VAL A 126 -9.79 7.47 -28.93
N SER A 127 -9.26 6.72 -27.97
CA SER A 127 -8.76 7.23 -26.68
C SER A 127 -7.32 7.73 -26.81
N LEU A 128 -7.02 8.42 -27.91
CA LEU A 128 -5.77 9.18 -28.04
C LEU A 128 -5.82 10.50 -27.24
N THR A 129 -6.88 10.78 -26.48
CA THR A 129 -7.01 12.00 -25.67
C THR A 129 -7.61 11.76 -24.27
N GLY A 130 -6.75 11.57 -23.28
CA GLY A 130 -6.59 12.61 -22.25
C GLY A 130 -7.43 12.58 -20.97
N ASP A 131 -8.40 11.68 -20.77
CA ASP A 131 -9.11 11.58 -19.46
C ASP A 131 -8.45 10.55 -18.51
N PRO A 132 -7.82 11.00 -17.41
CA PRO A 132 -7.22 10.11 -16.42
C PRO A 132 -8.23 9.19 -15.73
N ALA A 133 -9.52 9.56 -15.67
CA ALA A 133 -10.55 8.71 -15.05
C ALA A 133 -10.86 7.47 -15.90
N PHE A 134 -10.91 7.65 -17.22
CA PHE A 134 -11.08 6.56 -18.16
C PHE A 134 -9.86 5.62 -18.16
N SER A 135 -8.65 6.18 -18.35
CA SER A 135 -7.41 5.39 -18.35
C SER A 135 -7.21 4.65 -17.01
N GLN A 136 -7.51 5.28 -15.86
CA GLN A 136 -7.44 4.60 -14.57
C GLN A 136 -8.41 3.42 -14.47
N SER A 137 -9.63 3.56 -15.00
CA SER A 137 -10.61 2.47 -14.99
C SER A 137 -10.16 1.29 -15.85
N GLU A 138 -9.61 1.59 -17.02
CA GLU A 138 -9.07 0.60 -17.95
C GLU A 138 -7.83 -0.12 -17.38
N ILE A 139 -6.93 0.59 -16.70
CA ILE A 139 -5.77 0.01 -16.00
C ILE A 139 -6.21 -1.00 -14.94
N VAL A 140 -7.25 -0.68 -14.16
CA VAL A 140 -7.78 -1.59 -13.14
C VAL A 140 -8.38 -2.84 -13.79
N ASP A 141 -9.15 -2.68 -14.86
CA ASP A 141 -9.74 -3.79 -15.60
C ASP A 141 -8.68 -4.69 -16.26
N PHE A 142 -7.67 -4.08 -16.87
CA PHE A 142 -6.52 -4.78 -17.42
C PHE A 142 -5.75 -5.55 -16.34
N THR A 143 -5.55 -4.96 -15.16
CA THR A 143 -4.86 -5.64 -14.05
C THR A 143 -5.61 -6.92 -13.67
N ILE A 144 -6.93 -6.86 -13.53
CA ILE A 144 -7.75 -8.03 -13.21
C ILE A 144 -7.65 -9.08 -14.32
N TRP A 145 -7.84 -8.66 -15.57
CA TRP A 145 -7.68 -9.54 -16.74
C TRP A 145 -6.33 -10.26 -16.72
N LEU A 146 -5.25 -9.52 -16.45
CA LEU A 146 -3.89 -10.01 -16.45
C LEU A 146 -3.62 -11.02 -15.32
N LEU A 147 -4.17 -10.77 -14.13
CA LEU A 147 -4.07 -11.71 -13.01
C LEU A 147 -4.77 -13.03 -13.34
N PHE A 148 -5.94 -12.97 -14.00
CA PHE A 148 -6.66 -14.17 -14.44
C PHE A 148 -5.97 -14.90 -15.59
N SER A 149 -5.39 -14.18 -16.55
CA SER A 149 -4.66 -14.79 -17.67
C SER A 149 -3.43 -15.57 -17.21
N ARG A 150 -2.75 -15.05 -16.17
CA ARG A 150 -1.56 -15.68 -15.55
C ARG A 150 -1.89 -16.78 -14.54
N SER A 151 -3.13 -16.86 -14.04
CA SER A 151 -3.54 -17.94 -13.14
C SER A 151 -3.65 -19.26 -13.90
N ASN A 152 -2.66 -20.13 -13.67
CA ASN A 152 -2.51 -21.44 -14.32
C ASN A 152 -3.45 -22.52 -13.74
N LYS A 153 -4.27 -22.18 -12.74
CA LYS A 153 -5.27 -23.10 -12.20
C LYS A 153 -6.50 -23.05 -13.09
N ALA A 154 -6.81 -24.15 -13.78
CA ALA A 154 -7.95 -24.27 -14.70
C ALA A 154 -9.28 -23.73 -14.14
N ASN A 155 -9.47 -23.85 -12.81
CA ASN A 155 -10.62 -23.32 -12.06
C ASN A 155 -10.25 -22.38 -10.90
N GLY A 156 -8.98 -22.01 -10.76
CA GLY A 156 -8.50 -21.25 -9.60
C GLY A 156 -8.52 -19.75 -9.86
N ARG A 157 -9.28 -19.03 -9.03
CA ARG A 157 -9.21 -17.58 -8.93
C ARG A 157 -7.80 -17.16 -8.48
N PRO A 158 -7.19 -16.11 -9.07
CA PRO A 158 -5.95 -15.54 -8.56
C PRO A 158 -6.09 -15.17 -7.09
N ARG A 159 -5.04 -15.40 -6.29
CA ARG A 159 -4.98 -14.96 -4.88
C ARG A 159 -4.71 -13.46 -4.83
N HIS A 160 -5.72 -12.67 -5.16
CA HIS A 160 -5.62 -11.22 -5.23
C HIS A 160 -6.98 -10.58 -4.96
N ILE A 161 -7.01 -9.58 -4.09
CA ILE A 161 -8.26 -8.91 -3.66
C ILE A 161 -9.04 -8.33 -4.84
N LEU A 162 -8.35 -7.77 -5.84
CA LEU A 162 -9.02 -7.23 -7.03
C LEU A 162 -9.72 -8.29 -7.89
N CYS A 163 -9.38 -9.57 -7.71
CA CYS A 163 -10.04 -10.67 -8.41
C CYS A 163 -11.28 -11.19 -7.67
N ASP A 164 -11.56 -10.72 -6.44
CA ASP A 164 -12.77 -11.08 -5.69
C ASP A 164 -14.02 -10.65 -6.47
N GLY A 165 -15.05 -11.50 -6.50
CA GLY A 165 -16.28 -11.23 -7.26
C GLY A 165 -16.19 -11.51 -8.77
N PHE A 166 -15.04 -11.87 -9.31
CA PHE A 166 -14.87 -12.21 -10.73
C PHE A 166 -14.67 -13.71 -10.98
N ARG A 167 -15.12 -14.21 -12.15
CA ARG A 167 -14.91 -15.60 -12.61
C ARG A 167 -14.57 -15.65 -14.10
N LYS A 168 -13.77 -16.63 -14.52
CA LYS A 168 -13.52 -16.91 -15.95
C LYS A 168 -14.81 -17.38 -16.62
N THR A 169 -15.12 -16.85 -17.79
CA THR A 169 -16.23 -17.33 -18.62
C THR A 169 -15.83 -18.64 -19.28
N THR A 170 -16.32 -19.77 -18.78
CA THR A 170 -16.23 -21.04 -19.51
C THR A 170 -17.30 -21.07 -20.61
N GLY A 171 -16.96 -21.52 -21.82
CA GLY A 171 -17.80 -21.44 -23.03
C GLY A 171 -19.19 -22.08 -22.98
N LEU A 172 -19.58 -22.71 -21.86
CA LEU A 172 -20.91 -23.26 -21.59
C LEU A 172 -21.89 -22.25 -20.97
N ASN A 173 -21.43 -21.13 -20.40
CA ASN A 173 -22.26 -20.17 -19.65
C ASN A 173 -22.55 -18.85 -20.39
N THR A 174 -22.09 -18.70 -21.63
CA THR A 174 -22.33 -17.51 -22.47
C THR A 174 -23.80 -17.32 -22.85
N GLY A 175 -24.64 -18.35 -22.72
CA GLY A 175 -26.05 -18.30 -23.10
C GLY A 175 -27.07 -17.91 -22.02
N ARG A 176 -26.68 -17.81 -20.73
CA ARG A 176 -27.65 -17.63 -19.62
C ARG A 176 -27.63 -16.30 -18.90
N GLN A 177 -26.69 -15.41 -19.20
CA GLN A 177 -26.65 -14.08 -18.59
C GLN A 177 -26.44 -13.01 -19.64
N THR A 178 -27.44 -12.85 -20.50
CA THR A 178 -27.81 -11.54 -21.02
C THR A 178 -28.58 -10.80 -19.93
N GLY A 179 -27.87 -10.25 -18.94
CA GLY A 179 -28.31 -8.94 -18.45
C GLY A 179 -28.40 -8.06 -19.69
N ARG A 180 -29.62 -7.54 -19.98
CA ARG A 180 -30.00 -6.73 -21.15
C ARG A 180 -29.06 -6.86 -22.35
N ALA A 181 -29.46 -7.66 -23.35
CA ALA A 181 -28.80 -7.78 -24.65
C ALA A 181 -28.25 -6.43 -25.15
N GLY A 182 -26.95 -6.17 -24.92
CA GLY A 182 -26.34 -4.86 -25.16
C GLY A 182 -25.13 -4.53 -24.27
N GLU A 183 -25.09 -4.98 -23.01
CA GLU A 183 -23.95 -4.69 -22.12
C GLU A 183 -22.82 -5.72 -22.31
N ARG A 184 -21.78 -5.32 -23.06
CA ARG A 184 -20.54 -6.10 -23.16
C ARG A 184 -19.94 -6.27 -21.75
N PRO A 185 -19.37 -7.44 -21.40
CA PRO A 185 -18.65 -7.57 -20.14
C PRO A 185 -17.53 -6.53 -20.07
N SER A 186 -17.44 -5.80 -18.96
CA SER A 186 -16.43 -4.75 -18.74
C SER A 186 -14.99 -5.25 -18.88
N ILE A 187 -14.77 -6.57 -18.72
CA ILE A 187 -13.46 -7.21 -18.85
C ILE A 187 -13.58 -8.44 -19.76
N PRO A 188 -12.80 -8.54 -20.86
CA PRO A 188 -12.86 -9.67 -21.79
C PRO A 188 -12.64 -11.03 -21.11
N GLY A 189 -13.55 -11.97 -21.37
CA GLY A 189 -13.44 -13.35 -20.87
C GLY A 189 -13.72 -13.53 -19.37
N LEU A 190 -14.15 -12.49 -18.66
CA LEU A 190 -14.52 -12.54 -17.25
C LEU A 190 -15.98 -12.12 -17.01
N LEU A 191 -16.59 -12.72 -16.00
CA LEU A 191 -17.90 -12.36 -15.46
C LEU A 191 -17.72 -11.71 -14.09
N SER A 192 -18.35 -10.56 -13.89
CA SER A 192 -18.54 -9.97 -12.55
C SER A 192 -19.78 -10.58 -11.92
N VAL A 193 -19.58 -11.41 -10.89
CA VAL A 193 -20.65 -12.11 -10.17
C VAL A 193 -21.08 -11.32 -8.94
N PHE A 194 -20.12 -10.65 -8.29
CA PHE A 194 -20.37 -9.81 -7.12
C PHE A 194 -19.63 -8.48 -7.26
N PRO A 195 -20.18 -7.38 -6.74
CA PRO A 195 -19.49 -6.10 -6.68
C PRO A 195 -18.16 -6.22 -5.91
N ASN A 196 -17.12 -5.58 -6.42
CA ASN A 196 -15.83 -5.49 -5.75
C ASN A 196 -15.54 -4.03 -5.38
N HIS A 197 -15.72 -3.71 -4.10
CA HIS A 197 -15.55 -2.34 -3.60
C HIS A 197 -14.10 -1.84 -3.68
N HIS A 198 -13.11 -2.74 -3.66
CA HIS A 198 -11.69 -2.39 -3.85
C HIS A 198 -11.44 -1.91 -5.29
N VAL A 199 -12.04 -2.61 -6.27
CA VAL A 199 -12.01 -2.22 -7.68
C VAL A 199 -12.67 -0.87 -7.86
N GLU A 200 -13.87 -0.68 -7.32
CA GLU A 200 -14.57 0.61 -7.41
C GLU A 200 -13.78 1.75 -6.77
N ALA A 201 -13.14 1.52 -5.62
CA ALA A 201 -12.32 2.51 -4.94
C ALA A 201 -11.11 2.94 -5.81
N LEU A 202 -10.46 1.99 -6.49
CA LEU A 202 -9.33 2.27 -7.39
C LEU A 202 -9.72 3.01 -8.68
N LYS A 203 -10.99 2.91 -9.11
CA LYS A 203 -11.50 3.65 -10.29
C LYS A 203 -11.92 5.08 -9.95
N ARG A 204 -12.20 5.38 -8.68
CA ARG A 204 -12.67 6.69 -8.21
C ARG A 204 -11.51 7.58 -7.72
N PRO A 205 -11.71 8.92 -7.63
CA PRO A 205 -10.75 9.80 -6.97
C PRO A 205 -10.35 9.29 -5.58
N PRO A 206 -9.06 9.42 -5.17
CA PRO A 206 -8.01 10.21 -5.83
C PRO A 206 -7.16 9.49 -6.88
N TRP A 207 -7.44 8.23 -7.23
CA TRP A 207 -6.57 7.43 -8.10
C TRP A 207 -6.40 7.97 -9.54
N PRO A 208 -7.47 8.36 -10.26
CA PRO A 208 -7.33 9.07 -11.53
C PRO A 208 -6.48 10.34 -11.46
N HIS A 209 -6.55 11.06 -10.33
CA HIS A 209 -5.81 12.31 -10.14
C HIS A 209 -4.32 12.04 -9.94
N LEU A 210 -4.01 10.94 -9.25
CA LEU A 210 -2.65 10.44 -9.11
C LEU A 210 -2.09 10.03 -10.47
N LEU A 211 -2.85 9.27 -11.27
CA LEU A 211 -2.44 8.88 -12.62
C LEU A 211 -2.13 10.10 -13.50
N ALA A 212 -3.00 11.11 -13.48
CA ALA A 212 -2.78 12.38 -14.17
C ALA A 212 -1.46 13.06 -13.77
N LEU A 213 -1.10 13.01 -12.47
CA LEU A 213 0.11 13.60 -11.93
C LEU A 213 1.39 12.88 -12.41
N LEU A 214 1.31 11.56 -12.65
CA LEU A 214 2.43 10.75 -13.12
C LEU A 214 2.75 10.99 -14.61
N GLY A 215 1.75 11.40 -15.40
CA GLY A 215 1.89 11.69 -16.83
C GLY A 215 2.21 10.44 -17.65
N GLN A 216 3.08 10.57 -18.66
CA GLN A 216 3.34 9.52 -19.67
C GLN A 216 3.83 8.18 -19.10
N ALA A 217 4.55 8.18 -17.97
CA ALA A 217 4.99 6.93 -17.32
C ALA A 217 3.93 6.35 -16.36
N GLY A 218 2.81 7.05 -16.18
CA GLY A 218 1.82 6.78 -15.15
C GLY A 218 1.14 5.43 -15.32
N GLU A 219 0.71 5.08 -16.54
CA GLU A 219 0.01 3.83 -16.79
C GLU A 219 0.87 2.63 -16.39
N ARG A 220 2.12 2.59 -16.87
CA ARG A 220 3.07 1.52 -16.53
C ARG A 220 3.33 1.43 -15.03
N ILE A 221 3.55 2.57 -14.36
CA ILE A 221 3.77 2.61 -12.91
C ILE A 221 2.54 2.10 -12.14
N MET A 222 1.33 2.47 -12.59
CA MET A 222 0.07 2.06 -11.97
C MET A 222 -0.19 0.55 -12.18
N ILE A 223 0.07 0.03 -13.37
CA ILE A 223 0.00 -1.41 -13.66
C ILE A 223 0.95 -2.17 -12.73
N ASP A 224 2.23 -1.76 -12.67
CA ASP A 224 3.22 -2.42 -11.81
C ASP A 224 2.82 -2.34 -10.32
N LEU A 225 2.29 -1.19 -9.88
CA LEU A 225 1.78 -1.01 -8.53
C LEU A 225 0.64 -1.98 -8.19
N LEU A 226 -0.33 -2.15 -9.10
CA LEU A 226 -1.51 -2.97 -8.84
C LEU A 226 -1.27 -4.48 -9.00
N VAL A 227 -0.30 -4.87 -9.81
CA VAL A 227 0.05 -6.29 -10.04
C VAL A 227 0.98 -6.82 -8.96
N ASP A 228 1.99 -6.03 -8.55
CA ASP A 228 3.10 -6.53 -7.72
C ASP A 228 3.04 -6.14 -6.26
N CYS A 229 2.31 -5.09 -5.96
CA CYS A 229 2.35 -4.51 -4.62
C CYS A 229 1.03 -4.73 -3.90
N ALA A 230 1.14 -4.89 -2.59
CA ALA A 230 -0.01 -4.72 -1.72
C ALA A 230 -0.15 -3.25 -1.34
N ILE A 231 -1.37 -2.74 -1.38
CA ILE A 231 -1.67 -1.34 -1.07
C ILE A 231 -2.51 -1.31 0.19
N PHE A 232 -2.05 -0.55 1.19
CA PHE A 232 -2.74 -0.36 2.45
C PHE A 232 -3.03 1.13 2.64
N GLN A 233 -4.28 1.48 2.85
CA GLN A 233 -4.70 2.87 3.01
C GLN A 233 -5.17 3.11 4.45
N SER A 234 -4.80 4.25 5.04
CA SER A 234 -5.29 4.65 6.35
C SER A 234 -6.78 4.96 6.34
N VAL A 235 -7.49 4.53 7.38
CA VAL A 235 -8.88 4.90 7.64
C VAL A 235 -8.89 6.04 8.65
N ASN A 236 -9.55 7.16 8.31
CA ASN A 236 -9.64 8.33 9.19
C ASN A 236 -10.36 8.05 10.52
N ALA A 237 -11.13 6.97 10.60
CA ALA A 237 -11.81 6.51 11.80
C ALA A 237 -10.89 5.58 12.63
N GLY A 238 -10.01 6.17 13.44
CA GLY A 238 -9.21 5.46 14.45
C GLY A 238 -7.71 5.75 14.42
N LEU A 239 -7.00 5.35 15.48
CA LEU A 239 -5.54 5.51 15.57
C LEU A 239 -4.85 4.45 14.72
N ASN A 240 -4.32 4.85 13.55
CA ASN A 240 -3.48 4.03 12.67
C ASN A 240 -4.15 2.77 12.07
N ASN A 241 -5.48 2.75 11.97
CA ASN A 241 -6.19 1.66 11.29
C ASN A 241 -5.94 1.74 9.79
N MET A 242 -5.54 0.62 9.20
CA MET A 242 -5.27 0.50 7.77
C MET A 242 -6.17 -0.58 7.20
N TRP A 243 -6.63 -0.39 5.96
CA TRP A 243 -7.33 -1.43 5.20
C TRP A 243 -6.56 -1.75 3.92
N GLN A 244 -6.63 -3.00 3.50
CA GLN A 244 -5.95 -3.45 2.28
C GLN A 244 -6.82 -3.17 1.06
N LEU A 245 -6.29 -2.41 0.12
CA LEU A 245 -6.95 -2.03 -1.13
C LEU A 245 -6.56 -2.94 -2.30
N SER A 246 -5.32 -3.46 -2.32
CA SER A 246 -4.81 -4.32 -3.40
C SER A 246 -3.79 -5.32 -2.86
N GLY A 247 -3.42 -6.30 -3.70
CA GLY A 247 -2.48 -7.38 -3.39
C GLY A 247 -3.17 -8.67 -2.98
N THR A 248 -2.33 -9.66 -2.65
CA THR A 248 -2.76 -10.89 -1.96
C THR A 248 -3.28 -10.56 -0.57
N PRO A 249 -4.44 -11.09 -0.14
CA PRO A 249 -4.95 -10.87 1.22
C PRO A 249 -3.89 -11.20 2.27
N LEU A 250 -3.70 -10.32 3.26
CA LEU A 250 -2.69 -10.51 4.30
C LEU A 250 -2.84 -11.85 5.06
N SER A 251 -4.08 -12.32 5.24
CA SER A 251 -4.39 -13.63 5.86
C SER A 251 -3.93 -14.84 5.05
N GLU A 252 -3.60 -14.66 3.77
CA GLU A 252 -3.11 -15.71 2.88
C GLU A 252 -1.59 -15.63 2.68
N LEU A 253 -0.90 -14.71 3.36
CA LEU A 253 0.55 -14.55 3.29
C LEU A 253 1.25 -15.24 4.46
N ASP A 254 2.38 -15.88 4.15
CA ASP A 254 3.27 -16.41 5.16
C ASP A 254 4.25 -15.31 5.64
N PRO A 255 4.46 -15.15 6.96
CA PRO A 255 5.46 -14.21 7.47
C PRO A 255 6.89 -14.59 7.03
N LEU A 256 7.68 -13.58 6.64
CA LEU A 256 9.05 -13.73 6.15
C LEU A 256 10.05 -14.26 7.19
N HIS A 257 9.72 -14.14 8.49
CA HIS A 257 10.66 -14.36 9.59
C HIS A 257 10.23 -15.45 10.58
N LEU A 258 9.29 -16.33 10.23
CA LEU A 258 8.96 -17.48 11.07
C LEU A 258 9.95 -18.66 10.92
N ASP A 259 10.78 -18.64 9.86
CA ASP A 259 11.78 -19.67 9.60
C ASP A 259 13.16 -19.32 10.19
N ALA A 260 13.26 -19.30 11.52
CA ALA A 260 14.54 -19.49 12.23
C ALA A 260 14.31 -19.77 13.73
N ALA A 261 13.55 -20.81 14.07
CA ALA A 261 13.85 -21.48 15.33
C ALA A 261 15.17 -22.24 15.11
N PRO A 262 16.28 -21.91 15.83
CA PRO A 262 17.47 -22.75 15.77
C PRO A 262 17.06 -24.16 16.23
N PRO A 263 17.52 -25.24 15.58
CA PRO A 263 17.24 -26.58 16.07
C PRO A 263 17.76 -26.66 17.51
N LEU A 264 16.87 -27.01 18.43
CA LEU A 264 17.24 -27.36 19.80
C LEU A 264 18.31 -28.45 19.69
N ALA A 265 19.56 -28.06 19.93
CA ALA A 265 20.65 -28.99 20.08
C ALA A 265 20.22 -30.00 21.14
N GLN A 266 20.01 -31.25 20.72
CA GLN A 266 19.80 -32.34 21.65
C GLN A 266 21.04 -32.40 22.52
N ALA A 267 20.92 -31.95 23.76
CA ALA A 267 21.91 -32.18 24.79
C ALA A 267 21.91 -33.69 25.07
N SER A 268 22.70 -34.43 24.32
CA SER A 268 23.11 -35.78 24.67
C SER A 268 24.03 -35.68 25.88
N GLY A 269 23.42 -35.67 27.06
CA GLY A 269 24.13 -35.88 28.32
C GLY A 269 24.66 -37.31 28.35
N SER A 270 25.92 -37.50 27.96
CA SER A 270 26.68 -38.69 28.33
C SER A 270 27.28 -38.49 29.72
N CYS A 271 26.72 -39.17 30.71
CA CYS A 271 27.40 -39.35 32.00
C CYS A 271 28.71 -40.12 31.79
N PRO A 272 29.83 -39.72 32.43
CA PRO A 272 31.01 -40.57 32.49
C PRO A 272 30.78 -41.68 33.55
N PRO A 273 31.31 -42.91 33.36
CA PRO A 273 31.21 -43.95 34.37
C PRO A 273 32.17 -43.64 35.52
N SER A 274 31.65 -43.76 36.74
CA SER A 274 32.42 -43.74 37.98
C SER A 274 33.38 -44.93 38.02
N VAL A 275 34.66 -44.65 38.23
CA VAL A 275 35.70 -45.65 38.47
C VAL A 275 35.52 -46.20 39.90
N LEU A 276 35.26 -47.51 40.00
CA LEU A 276 35.37 -48.28 41.24
C LEU A 276 36.19 -49.55 40.93
N ARG A 277 37.51 -49.44 41.09
CA ARG A 277 38.41 -50.38 41.78
C ARG A 277 39.86 -49.98 41.58
#